data_AF-A0A436CKA3-F1
#
_entry.id   AF-A0A436CKA3-F1
#
_cell.length_a   1.000
_cell.length_b   1.000
_cell.length_c   1.000
_cell.angle_alpha   90.00
_cell.angle_beta   90.00
_cell.angle_gamma   90.00
#
_symmetry.space_group_name_H-M   'P 1'
#
loop_
_entity.id
_entity.type
_entity.pdbx_description
1 polymer ?
#
loop_
_entity_poly.entity_id
_entity_poly.type
_entity_poly.pdbx_seq_one_letter_code
_entity_poly.pdbx_strand_id
1 'polypeptide(L)'
;MQQPDDIAARRLGILIEQYVEARKKRYDYVSTEQAYRAIRQVLKPAIPDRELDDMVASLAVKNGLAVVFDRQTKASADDVPRPSP
;
A
#
# COMPACT_ATOMS: atom_id res chain seq x y z
N MET A 1 -25.73 1.64 15.45
CA MET A 1 -24.72 2.70 15.29
C MET A 1 -23.46 2.01 14.77
N GLN A 2 -22.95 2.36 13.59
CA GLN A 2 -21.67 1.82 13.10
C GLN A 2 -20.54 2.37 13.97
N GLN A 3 -19.58 1.53 14.35
CA GLN A 3 -18.47 2.01 15.16
C GLN A 3 -17.56 2.90 14.30
N PRO A 4 -16.88 3.90 14.88
CA PRO A 4 -15.98 4.79 14.15
C PRO A 4 -14.92 4.05 13.32
N ASP A 5 -14.46 2.90 13.84
CA ASP A 5 -13.46 2.05 13.20
C ASP A 5 -13.99 1.37 11.93
N ASP A 6 -15.26 0.97 11.92
CA ASP A 6 -15.92 0.40 10.73
C ASP A 6 -15.99 1.43 9.59
N ILE A 7 -16.23 2.70 9.94
CA ILE A 7 -16.30 3.80 8.97
C ILE A 7 -14.91 4.07 8.39
N ALA A 8 -13.87 4.05 9.23
CA ALA A 8 -12.49 4.24 8.79
C ALA A 8 -12.04 3.10 7.87
N ALA A 9 -12.31 1.84 8.25
CA ALA A 9 -12.01 0.66 7.43
C ALA A 9 -12.73 0.70 6.09
N ARG A 10 -14.02 1.07 6.08
CA ARG A 10 -14.79 1.21 4.84
C ARG A 10 -14.22 2.29 3.92
N ARG A 11 -13.85 3.45 4.46
CA ARG A 11 -13.24 4.55 3.68
C ARG A 11 -11.90 4.12 3.08
N LEU A 12 -11.10 3.39 3.85
CA LEU A 12 -9.83 2.86 3.35
C LEU A 12 -10.05 1.92 2.16
N GLY A 13 -11.01 0.98 2.28
CA GLY A 13 -11.34 0.06 1.17
C GLY A 13 -11.72 0.80 -0.11
N ILE A 14 -12.57 1.83 -0.01
CA ILE A 14 -12.96 2.67 -1.16
C ILE A 14 -11.75 3.37 -1.78
N LEU A 15 -10.83 3.90 -0.97
CA LEU A 15 -9.64 4.58 -1.49
C LEU A 15 -8.70 3.62 -2.22
N ILE A 16 -8.49 2.43 -1.66
CA ILE A 16 -7.67 1.38 -2.30
C ILE A 16 -8.29 0.99 -3.64
N GLU A 17 -9.61 0.79 -3.69
CA GLU A 17 -10.33 0.47 -4.93
C GLU A 17 -10.19 1.57 -5.98
N GLN A 18 -10.44 2.82 -5.60
CA GLN A 18 -10.29 3.97 -6.50
C GLN A 18 -8.86 4.08 -7.06
N TYR A 19 -7.86 3.85 -6.20
CA TYR A 19 -6.46 3.88 -6.63
C TYR A 19 -6.15 2.77 -7.64
N VAL A 20 -6.54 1.53 -7.35
CA VAL A 20 -6.27 0.37 -8.21
C VAL A 20 -7.00 0.51 -9.56
N GLU A 21 -8.27 0.92 -9.56
CA GLU A 21 -9.04 1.15 -10.78
C GLU A 21 -8.49 2.31 -11.62
N ALA A 22 -8.02 3.38 -10.98
CA ALA A 22 -7.34 4.46 -11.70
C ALA A 22 -6.03 3.99 -12.33
N ARG A 23 -5.28 3.12 -11.63
CA ARG A 23 -4.02 2.57 -12.13
C ARG A 23 -4.25 1.65 -13.31
N LYS A 24 -5.24 0.75 -13.22
CA LYS A 24 -5.66 -0.19 -14.27
C LYS A 24 -5.92 0.47 -15.63
N LYS A 25 -6.46 1.68 -15.62
CA LYS A 25 -6.77 2.45 -16.85
C LYS A 25 -5.53 2.90 -17.61
N ARG A 26 -4.37 2.98 -16.95
CA ARG A 26 -3.14 3.58 -17.51
C ARG A 26 -1.94 2.66 -17.47
N TYR A 27 -1.95 1.64 -16.63
CA TYR A 27 -0.84 0.75 -16.35
C TYR A 27 -1.36 -0.66 -16.04
N ASP A 28 -0.51 -1.66 -16.28
CA ASP A 28 -0.72 -3.08 -16.02
C ASP A 28 -0.16 -3.53 -14.65
N TYR A 29 0.35 -2.60 -13.84
CA TYR A 29 0.93 -2.88 -12.54
C TYR A 29 0.58 -1.85 -11.46
N VAL A 30 0.74 -2.26 -10.20
CA VAL A 30 0.66 -1.43 -8.99
C VAL A 30 1.98 -1.51 -8.22
N SER A 31 2.53 -0.36 -7.85
CA SER A 31 3.67 -0.23 -6.94
C SER A 31 3.17 -0.05 -5.50
N THR A 32 3.71 -0.83 -4.57
CA THR A 32 3.38 -0.72 -3.14
C THR A 32 3.79 0.62 -2.55
N GLU A 33 4.93 1.18 -2.94
CA GLU A 33 5.39 2.49 -2.47
C GLU A 33 4.50 3.63 -3.01
N GLN A 34 4.12 3.58 -4.29
CA GLN A 34 3.22 4.58 -4.86
C GLN A 34 1.82 4.51 -4.25
N ALA A 35 1.29 3.30 -4.04
CA ALA A 35 0.00 3.10 -3.40
C ALA A 35 0.02 3.60 -1.96
N TYR A 36 1.05 3.23 -1.20
CA TYR A 36 1.27 3.68 0.17
C TYR A 36 1.21 5.21 0.27
N ARG A 37 2.01 5.91 -0.55
CA ARG A 37 2.04 7.38 -0.56
C ARG A 37 0.69 7.98 -0.92
N ALA A 38 0.07 7.50 -2.00
CA ALA A 38 -1.19 8.04 -2.49
C ALA A 38 -2.31 7.89 -1.46
N ILE A 39 -2.44 6.71 -0.85
CA ILE A 39 -3.48 6.43 0.14
C ILE A 39 -3.21 7.21 1.43
N ARG A 40 -1.97 7.20 1.93
CA ARG A 40 -1.61 7.90 3.17
C ARG A 40 -1.65 9.42 3.10
N GLN A 41 -1.54 9.97 1.90
CA GLN A 41 -1.74 11.39 1.66
C GLN A 41 -3.20 11.81 1.85
N VAL A 42 -4.16 10.92 1.59
CA VAL A 42 -5.60 11.19 1.71
C VAL A 42 -6.14 10.79 3.07
N LEU A 43 -5.72 9.65 3.59
CA LEU A 43 -6.20 9.07 4.84
C LEU A 43 -5.00 8.53 5.62
N LYS A 44 -4.93 8.77 6.93
CA LYS A 44 -3.95 8.12 7.80
C LYS A 44 -4.60 6.95 8.54
N PRO A 45 -4.68 5.75 7.94
CA PRO A 45 -5.31 4.61 8.60
C PRO A 45 -4.43 4.15 9.78
N ALA A 46 -5.07 3.77 10.88
CA ALA A 46 -4.41 3.21 12.05
C ALA A 46 -4.07 1.72 11.86
N ILE A 47 -3.46 1.37 10.72
CA ILE A 47 -3.02 0.02 10.40
C ILE A 47 -1.51 -0.02 10.13
N PRO A 48 -0.86 -1.17 10.35
CA PRO A 48 0.52 -1.40 9.95
C PRO A 48 0.71 -1.15 8.45
N ASP A 49 1.87 -0.60 8.12
CA ASP A 49 2.21 -0.27 6.74
C ASP A 49 2.20 -1.52 5.84
N ARG A 50 2.60 -2.69 6.36
CA ARG A 50 2.56 -3.98 5.63
C ARG A 50 1.13 -4.45 5.34
N GLU A 51 0.21 -4.22 6.28
CA GLU A 51 -1.20 -4.59 6.10
C GLU A 51 -1.82 -3.78 4.95
N LEU A 52 -1.47 -2.50 4.84
CA LEU A 52 -1.87 -1.68 3.71
C LEU A 52 -1.35 -2.23 2.38
N ASP A 53 -0.08 -2.63 2.32
CA ASP A 53 0.50 -3.21 1.11
C ASP A 53 -0.23 -4.50 0.70
N ASP A 54 -0.55 -5.37 1.66
CA ASP A 54 -1.26 -6.63 1.43
C ASP A 54 -2.68 -6.39 0.91
N MET A 55 -3.40 -5.39 1.44
CA MET A 55 -4.73 -5.02 0.96
C MET A 55 -4.68 -4.52 -0.50
N VAL A 56 -3.70 -3.67 -0.81
CA VAL A 56 -3.49 -3.17 -2.19
C VAL A 56 -3.13 -4.31 -3.13
N ALA A 57 -2.19 -5.17 -2.74
CA ALA A 57 -1.75 -6.31 -3.54
C ALA A 57 -2.91 -7.27 -3.83
N SER A 58 -3.70 -7.60 -2.80
CA SER A 58 -4.88 -8.45 -2.93
C SER A 58 -5.87 -7.90 -3.96
N LEU A 59 -6.15 -6.59 -3.92
CA LEU A 59 -7.08 -5.98 -4.87
C LEU A 59 -6.51 -5.86 -6.28
N ALA A 60 -5.21 -5.57 -6.41
CA ALA A 60 -4.52 -5.53 -7.69
C ALA A 60 -4.55 -6.91 -8.39
N VAL A 61 -4.23 -7.98 -7.67
CA VAL A 61 -4.30 -9.37 -8.19
C VAL A 61 -5.71 -9.73 -8.63
N LYS A 62 -6.73 -9.40 -7.83
CA LYS A 62 -8.14 -9.61 -8.22
C LYS A 62 -8.53 -8.87 -9.50
N ASN A 63 -7.86 -7.76 -9.79
CA ASN A 63 -8.09 -6.94 -10.98
C ASN A 63 -7.18 -7.27 -12.17
N GLY A 64 -6.36 -8.32 -12.06
CA GLY A 64 -5.45 -8.75 -13.12
C GLY A 64 -4.23 -7.83 -13.31
N LEU A 65 -3.87 -7.06 -12.28
CA LEU A 65 -2.69 -6.20 -12.30
C LEU A 65 -1.50 -6.89 -11.62
N ALA A 66 -0.31 -6.72 -12.21
CA ALA A 66 0.93 -7.10 -11.57
C ALA A 66 1.19 -6.26 -10.32
N VAL A 67 1.86 -6.82 -9.31
CA VAL A 67 2.21 -6.11 -8.08
C VAL A 67 3.71 -6.02 -7.94
N VAL A 68 4.22 -4.81 -7.73
CA VAL A 68 5.63 -4.51 -7.50
C VAL A 68 5.82 -4.14 -6.04
N PHE A 69 6.50 -5.00 -5.29
CA PHE A 69 6.86 -4.79 -3.88
C PHE A 69 8.17 -3.99 -3.77
N ASP A 70 8.09 -2.70 -4.09
CA ASP A 70 9.22 -1.75 -4.13
C ASP A 70 9.41 -0.94 -2.85
N ARG A 71 8.55 -1.14 -1.84
CA ARG A 71 8.69 -0.42 -0.59
C ARG A 71 9.86 -0.95 0.23
N GLN A 72 10.95 -0.20 0.26
CA GLN A 72 12.07 -0.47 1.16
C GLN A 72 11.60 -0.24 2.60
N THR A 73 11.54 -1.31 3.39
CA THR A 73 11.49 -1.16 4.84
C THR A 73 12.74 -0.40 5.24
N LYS A 74 12.59 0.71 5.98
CA LYS A 74 13.69 1.52 6.52
C LYS A 74 14.64 0.72 7.46
N ALA A 75 14.48 -0.59 7.58
CA ALA A 75 15.13 -1.47 8.53
C ALA A 75 16.48 -2.06 8.05
N SER A 76 17.00 -1.70 6.88
CA SER A 76 18.19 -2.39 6.32
C SER A 76 19.33 -1.48 5.87
N ALA A 77 19.30 -0.19 6.21
CA ALA A 77 20.42 0.71 5.89
C ALA A 77 21.56 0.68 6.94
N ASP A 78 21.30 0.17 8.16
CA ASP A 78 22.28 0.14 9.26
C ASP A 78 23.00 -1.20 9.46
N ASP A 79 22.69 -2.23 8.66
CA ASP A 79 23.21 -3.60 8.86
C ASP A 79 24.28 -4.00 7.83
N VAL A 80 24.97 -3.03 7.23
CA VAL A 80 26.17 -3.29 6.41
C VAL A 80 27.39 -3.25 7.34
N PRO A 81 28.05 -4.38 7.65
CA PRO A 81 29.29 -4.34 8.41
C PRO A 81 30.32 -3.64 7.54
N ARG A 82 30.77 -2.46 7.98
CA ARG A 82 31.86 -1.73 7.34
C ARG A 82 33.11 -2.63 7.42
N PRO A 83 33.75 -3.02 6.30
CA PRO A 83 34.99 -3.79 6.37
C PRO A 83 36.03 -2.93 7.10
N SER A 84 36.62 -3.49 8.15
CA SER A 84 37.71 -2.86 8.88
C SER A 84 38.97 -2.86 7.99
N PRO A 85 39.75 -1.76 7.98
CA PRO A 85 40.96 -1.63 7.15
C PRO A 85 42.07 -2.60 7.56
#